data_AF-A0A969YZJ8-F1
#
_entry.id   AF-A0A969YZJ8-F1
#
_cell.length_a   1.000
_cell.length_b   1.000
_cell.length_c   1.000
_cell.angle_alpha   90.00
_cell.angle_beta   90.00
_cell.angle_gamma   90.00
#
_symmetry.space_group_name_H-M   'P 1'
#
loop_
_entity.id
_entity.type
_entity.pdbx_description
1 polymer ?
#
loop_
_entity_poly.entity_id
_entity_poly.type
_entity_poly.pdbx_seq_one_letter_code
_entity_poly.pdbx_strand_id
1 'polypeptide(L)' 'MKIYKVCEICDLVFDTIEVEGEGIVEIKELCADCALEIGLGNTGNMITNKLWYN' A
#
# COMPACT_ATOMS: atom_id res chain seq x y z
N MET A 1 15.05 -4.21 6.60
CA MET A 1 13.66 -3.98 7.04
C MET A 1 12.75 -4.37 5.89
N LYS A 2 11.61 -4.96 6.19
CA LYS A 2 10.64 -5.41 5.18
C LYS A 2 9.39 -4.56 5.27
N ILE A 3 8.97 -4.01 4.14
CA ILE A 3 7.75 -3.23 4.02
C ILE A 3 6.76 -4.08 3.22
N TYR A 4 5.64 -4.42 3.82
CA TYR A 4 4.54 -5.15 3.19
C TYR A 4 3.44 -4.18 2.81
N LYS A 5 3.07 -4.11 1.54
CA LYS A 5 1.89 -3.37 1.10
C LYS A 5 0.71 -4.33 1.03
N VAL A 6 -0.29 -4.04 1.85
CA VAL A 6 -1.48 -4.88 2.05
C VAL A 6 -2.69 -4.13 1.53
N CYS A 7 -3.52 -4.80 0.73
CA CYS A 7 -4.75 -4.24 0.21
C CYS A 7 -5.74 -3.94 1.36
N GLU A 8 -6.33 -2.76 1.39
CA GLU A 8 -7.38 -2.40 2.37
C GLU A 8 -8.71 -3.13 2.15
N ILE A 9 -8.94 -3.68 0.95
CA ILE A 9 -10.22 -4.30 0.57
C ILE A 9 -10.15 -5.82 0.62
N CYS A 10 -9.13 -6.43 0.02
CA CYS A 10 -8.99 -7.88 -0.03
C CYS A 10 -8.02 -8.46 0.99
N ASP A 11 -7.36 -7.61 1.80
CA ASP A 11 -6.36 -7.98 2.82
C ASP A 11 -5.19 -8.85 2.28
N LEU A 12 -4.94 -8.79 0.97
CA LEU A 12 -3.83 -9.49 0.33
C LEU A 12 -2.58 -8.59 0.27
N VAL A 13 -1.42 -9.19 0.50
CA VAL A 13 -0.14 -8.56 0.20
C VAL A 13 0.03 -8.52 -1.31
N PHE A 14 0.16 -7.34 -1.89
CA PHE A 14 0.31 -7.17 -3.34
C PHE A 14 1.70 -6.64 -3.74
N ASP A 15 2.47 -6.10 -2.79
CA ASP A 15 3.82 -5.60 -3.03
C ASP A 15 4.66 -5.73 -1.75
N THR A 16 5.96 -5.96 -1.91
CA THR A 16 6.91 -6.10 -0.82
C THR A 16 8.20 -5.39 -1.17
N ILE A 17 8.62 -4.46 -0.31
CA ILE A 17 9.86 -3.71 -0.48
C ILE A 17 10.83 -4.16 0.61
N GLU A 18 12.00 -4.63 0.19
CA GLU A 18 13.11 -4.96 1.07
C GLU A 18 14.15 -3.84 0.99
N VAL A 19 14.49 -3.25 2.14
CA VAL A 19 15.54 -2.23 2.25
C VAL A 19 16.47 -2.58 3.40
N GLU A 20 17.71 -2.08 3.39
CA GLU A 20 18.69 -2.36 4.44
C GLU A 20 18.22 -1.83 5.80
N GLY A 21 18.38 -2.63 6.86
CA GLY A 21 17.98 -2.29 8.23
C GLY A 21 17.24 -3.43 8.96
N GLU A 22 16.83 -3.21 10.20
CA GLU A 22 16.02 -4.16 10.99
C GLU A 22 14.58 -3.66 11.12
N GLY A 23 13.60 -4.59 11.15
CA GLY A 23 12.19 -4.26 11.37
C GLY A 23 11.24 -4.69 10.25
N ILE A 24 9.95 -4.71 10.60
CA ILE A 24 8.83 -5.05 9.72
C ILE A 24 7.84 -3.88 9.77
N VAL A 25 7.41 -3.42 8.60
CA VAL A 25 6.43 -2.34 8.42
C VAL A 25 5.33 -2.85 7.52
N GLU A 26 4.08 -2.59 7.90
CA GLU A 26 2.91 -2.88 7.07
C GLU A 26 2.28 -1.55 6.65
N ILE A 27 2.01 -1.41 5.35
CA ILE A 27 1.34 -0.24 4.77
C ILE A 27 0.05 -0.72 4.14
N LYS A 28 -1.06 -0.06 4.50
CA LYS A 28 -2.38 -0.30 3.94
C LYS A 28 -2.59 0.62 2.74
N GLU A 29 -2.83 0.02 1.58
CA GLU A 29 -3.05 0.69 0.28
C GLU A 29 -4.08 -0.09 -0.54
N LEU A 30 -4.51 0.41 -1.70
CA LEU A 30 -5.38 -0.34 -2.61
C LEU A 30 -4.54 -1.08 -3.65
N CYS A 31 -4.78 -2.38 -3.83
CA CYS A 31 -4.21 -3.12 -4.96
C CYS A 31 -4.85 -2.67 -6.29
N ALA A 32 -4.17 -2.93 -7.40
CA ALA A 32 -4.63 -2.50 -8.73
C ALA A 32 -6.04 -3.02 -9.07
N ASP A 33 -6.35 -4.28 -8.72
CA ASP A 33 -7.65 -4.88 -8.98
C ASP A 33 -8.76 -4.18 -8.20
N CYS A 34 -8.57 -4.03 -6.89
CA CYS A 34 -9.53 -3.34 -6.04
C CYS A 34 -9.69 -1.86 -6.40
N ALA A 35 -8.60 -1.19 -6.80
CA ALA A 35 -8.65 0.18 -7.30
C ALA A 35 -9.43 0.28 -8.62
N LEU A 36 -9.31 -0.71 -9.51
CA LEU A 36 -10.06 -0.75 -10.75
C LEU A 36 -11.55 -0.97 -10.51
N GLU A 37 -11.90 -1.94 -9.65
CA GLU A 37 -13.29 -2.29 -9.30
C GLU A 37 -14.07 -1.10 -8.72
N ILE A 38 -13.41 -0.24 -7.94
CA ILE A 38 -14.02 0.95 -7.33
C ILE A 38 -13.91 2.20 -8.21
N GLY A 39 -13.42 2.09 -9.45
CA GLY A 39 -13.31 3.21 -10.40
C GLY A 39 -12.14 4.16 -10.13
N LEU A 40 -11.19 3.78 -9.27
CA LEU A 40 -9.93 4.47 -9.00
C LEU A 40 -8.79 4.04 -9.94
N GLY A 41 -9.09 3.25 -10.98
CA GLY A 41 -8.14 2.64 -11.93
C GLY A 41 -7.28 3.60 -12.76
N ASN A 42 -7.32 4.91 -12.51
CA ASN A 42 -6.44 5.91 -13.13
C ASN A 42 -5.63 6.75 -12.12
N THR A 43 -5.72 6.45 -10.83
CA THR A 43 -4.90 7.05 -9.77
C THR A 43 -3.85 6.05 -9.28
N GLY A 44 -2.98 5.59 -10.18
CA GLY A 44 -1.70 5.05 -9.76
C GLY A 44 -1.01 6.09 -8.86
N ASN A 45 -0.78 5.74 -7.59
CA ASN A 45 -0.03 6.51 -6.59
C ASN A 45 -0.72 7.62 -5.76
N MET A 46 -2.06 7.73 -5.67
CA MET A 46 -2.68 8.90 -4.98
C MET A 46 -3.54 8.62 -3.73
N ILE A 47 -3.28 7.55 -2.98
CA ILE A 47 -3.64 7.55 -1.55
C ILE A 47 -2.40 7.23 -0.72
N THR A 48 -1.35 8.02 -0.93
CA THR A 48 -0.40 8.21 0.17
C THR A 48 -1.10 9.11 1.18
N ASN A 49 -1.85 8.52 2.11
CA ASN A 49 -2.22 9.18 3.36
C ASN A 49 -0.93 9.35 4.19
N LYS A 50 0.02 10.14 3.68
CA LYS A 50 1.09 10.73 4.48
C LYS A 50 0.43 11.82 5.33
N LEU A 51 -0.25 11.37 6.38
CA LEU A 51 -0.61 12.19 7.51
C LEU A 51 0.68 12.56 8.23
N TRP A 52 1.28 13.68 7.82
CA TRP A 52 2.29 14.35 8.62
C TRP A 52 1.55 15.01 9.78
N TYR A 53 1.72 14.49 11.00
CA TYR A 53 1.37 15.24 12.20
C TYR A 53 2.44 16.34 12.39
N ASN A 54 2.00 17.61 12.42
CA ASN A 54 2.81 18.76 12.81
C ASN A 54 2.37 19.21 14.21
#